data_AF-T1BZV5-F1
#
_entry.id   AF-T1BZV5-F1
#
_cell.length_a   1.000
_cell.length_b   1.000
_cell.length_c   1.000
_cell.angle_alpha   90.00
_cell.angle_beta   90.00
_cell.angle_gamma   90.00
#
_symmetry.space_group_name_H-M   'P 1'
#
loop_
_entity.id
_entity.type
_entity.pdbx_description
1 polymer ?
#
loop_
_entity_poly.entity_id
_entity_poly.type
_entity_poly.pdbx_seq_one_letter_code
_entity_poly.pdbx_strand_id
1 'polypeptide(L)'
;RQRPERGVWVMEPVARALNGRDAEEMRNGFHTEVFNSRGAHLVNPTGKPERELAELWRQRAESVENVGFARFAATLKDLAKSYDRDADRIIAEHKSENPEE
;
A
#
# COMPACT_ATOMS: atom_id res chain seq x y z
N ARG A 1 -15.14 -17.52 -26.03
CA ARG A 1 -15.26 -17.15 -24.60
C ARG A 1 -14.37 -15.93 -24.34
N GLN A 2 -14.86 -14.70 -24.54
CA GLN A 2 -14.18 -13.53 -23.97
C GLN A 2 -14.39 -13.58 -22.46
N ARG A 3 -13.30 -13.74 -21.69
CA ARG A 3 -13.36 -13.43 -20.25
C ARG A 3 -13.50 -11.91 -20.16
N PRO A 4 -14.42 -11.36 -19.35
CA PRO A 4 -14.41 -9.93 -19.11
C PRO A 4 -13.07 -9.60 -18.45
N GLU A 5 -12.31 -8.69 -19.06
CA GLU A 5 -11.08 -8.14 -18.51
C GLU A 5 -11.43 -7.41 -17.21
N ARG A 6 -11.52 -8.13 -16.09
CA ARG A 6 -11.40 -7.50 -14.78
C ARG A 6 -9.93 -7.21 -14.59
N GLY A 7 -9.46 -6.16 -15.26
CA GLY A 7 -8.08 -5.70 -15.24
C GLY A 7 -7.73 -5.20 -13.85
N VAL A 8 -7.23 -6.09 -13.01
CA VAL A 8 -6.47 -5.68 -11.83
C VAL A 8 -5.15 -5.08 -12.28
N TRP A 9 -4.68 -4.07 -11.56
CA TRP A 9 -3.42 -3.36 -11.84
C TRP A 9 -2.16 -4.24 -11.78
N VAL A 10 -2.31 -5.48 -11.33
CA VAL A 10 -1.27 -6.50 -11.18
C VAL A 10 -1.58 -7.71 -12.05
N MET A 11 -0.55 -8.39 -12.55
CA MET A 11 -0.72 -9.64 -13.29
C MET A 11 -1.51 -10.67 -12.46
N GLU A 12 -2.58 -11.24 -13.03
CA GLU A 12 -3.47 -12.18 -12.34
C GLU A 12 -2.73 -13.38 -11.68
N PRO A 13 -1.71 -14.01 -12.32
CA PRO A 13 -0.94 -15.07 -11.67
C PRO A 13 -0.23 -14.63 -10.39
N VAL A 14 0.29 -13.39 -10.36
CA VAL A 14 0.97 -12.83 -9.18
C VAL A 14 -0.05 -12.57 -8.07
N ALA A 15 -1.18 -11.95 -8.39
CA ALA A 15 -2.25 -11.71 -7.43
C ALA A 15 -2.79 -13.02 -6.84
N ARG A 16 -2.93 -14.07 -7.68
CA ARG A 16 -3.36 -15.40 -7.23
C ARG A 16 -2.35 -16.04 -6.29
N ALA A 17 -1.05 -15.94 -6.59
CA ALA A 17 0.01 -16.46 -5.73
C ALA A 17 -0.01 -15.78 -4.36
N LEU A 18 -0.08 -14.44 -4.32
CA LEU A 18 -0.15 -13.67 -3.08
C LEU A 18 -1.45 -13.91 -2.29
N ASN A 19 -2.56 -14.19 -2.96
CA ASN A 19 -3.84 -14.51 -2.31
C ASN A 19 -3.92 -15.94 -1.76
N GLY A 20 -2.91 -16.79 -2.02
CA GLY A 20 -2.82 -18.14 -1.50
C GLY A 20 -2.96 -18.17 0.03
N ARG A 21 -3.62 -19.20 0.56
CA ARG A 21 -3.82 -19.32 2.02
C ARG A 21 -2.49 -19.31 2.76
N ASP A 22 -1.51 -20.07 2.25
CA ASP A 22 -0.21 -20.29 2.88
C ASP A 22 0.87 -19.30 2.37
N ALA A 23 0.46 -18.26 1.63
CA ALA A 23 1.36 -17.26 1.06
C ALA A 23 1.63 -16.07 2.02
N GLU A 24 1.57 -16.28 3.33
CA GLU A 24 1.77 -15.22 4.34
C GLU A 24 3.17 -14.61 4.25
N GLU A 25 4.22 -15.44 4.24
CA GLU A 25 5.60 -14.99 4.07
C GLU A 25 5.80 -14.20 2.77
N MET A 26 5.17 -14.63 1.67
CA MET A 26 5.22 -13.89 0.41
C MET A 26 4.53 -12.52 0.51
N ARG A 27 3.39 -12.42 1.21
CA ARG A 27 2.71 -11.15 1.44
C ARG A 27 3.53 -10.22 2.34
N ASN A 28 4.20 -10.76 3.35
CA ASN A 28 5.09 -10.00 4.23
C ASN A 28 6.31 -9.49 3.46
N GLY A 29 6.90 -10.34 2.61
CA GLY A 29 7.99 -9.95 1.70
C GLY A 29 7.55 -8.86 0.72
N PHE A 30 6.37 -9.01 0.10
CA PHE A 30 5.79 -7.98 -0.77
C PHE A 30 5.61 -6.65 -0.03
N HIS A 31 5.00 -6.68 1.17
CA HIS A 31 4.79 -5.49 1.98
C HIS A 31 6.11 -4.79 2.29
N THR A 32 7.11 -5.54 2.75
CA THR A 32 8.46 -5.02 3.08
C THR A 32 9.15 -4.43 1.86
N GLU A 33 9.09 -5.12 0.72
CA GLU A 33 9.73 -4.67 -0.51
C GLU A 33 9.12 -3.37 -1.03
N VAL A 34 7.80 -3.14 -0.86
CA VAL A 34 7.20 -1.85 -1.24
C VAL A 34 7.86 -0.69 -0.49
N PHE A 35 8.20 -0.85 0.79
CA PHE A 35 8.90 0.20 1.53
C PHE A 35 10.34 0.37 1.05
N ASN A 36 11.06 -0.74 0.87
CA ASN A 36 12.48 -0.71 0.50
C ASN A 36 12.70 -0.18 -0.91
N SER A 37 11.82 -0.52 -1.85
CA SER A 37 11.83 -0.05 -3.23
C SER A 37 11.61 1.46 -3.37
N ARG A 38 11.17 2.16 -2.31
CA ARG A 38 10.94 3.61 -2.33
C ARG A 38 12.25 4.41 -2.40
N GLY A 39 13.37 3.81 -1.97
CA GLY A 39 14.68 4.44 -1.99
C GLY A 39 14.75 5.74 -1.18
N ALA A 40 15.77 6.57 -1.46
CA ALA A 40 15.87 7.91 -0.88
C ALA A 40 14.77 8.81 -1.45
N HIS A 41 13.89 9.30 -0.59
CA HIS A 41 12.80 10.21 -0.97
C HIS A 41 12.85 11.48 -0.11
N LEU A 42 12.43 12.61 -0.69
CA LEU A 42 12.30 13.86 0.05
C LEU A 42 11.05 13.80 0.92
N VAL A 43 11.22 13.89 2.24
CA VAL A 43 10.11 13.93 3.19
C VAL A 43 9.45 15.30 3.11
N ASN A 44 8.16 15.34 2.76
CA ASN A 44 7.39 16.57 2.76
C ASN A 44 6.77 16.77 4.15
N PRO A 45 7.03 17.90 4.83
CA PRO A 45 6.50 18.19 6.16
C PRO A 45 4.98 18.11 6.31
N THR A 46 4.25 18.29 5.21
CA THR A 46 2.78 18.20 5.21
C THR A 46 2.25 16.76 5.24
N GLY A 47 3.10 15.75 5.09
CA GLY A 47 2.71 14.32 5.00
C GLY A 47 1.85 13.98 3.78
N LYS A 48 1.67 14.92 2.85
CA LYS A 48 0.81 14.76 1.68
C LYS A 48 1.22 13.60 0.76
N PRO A 49 2.52 13.41 0.42
CA PRO A 49 2.94 12.28 -0.42
C PRO A 49 2.60 10.92 0.19
N GLU A 50 2.74 10.78 1.50
CA GLU A 50 2.41 9.55 2.23
C GLU A 50 0.90 9.29 2.20
N ARG A 51 0.07 10.32 2.37
CA ARG A 51 -1.39 10.20 2.23
C ARG A 51 -1.82 9.81 0.81
N GLU A 52 -1.16 10.35 -0.22
CA GLU A 52 -1.43 9.99 -1.61
C GLU A 52 -1.06 8.51 -1.89
N LEU A 53 0.04 8.02 -1.32
CA LEU A 53 0.39 6.60 -1.40
C LEU A 53 -0.60 5.72 -0.65
N ALA A 54 -1.03 6.13 0.55
CA ALA A 54 -2.05 5.40 1.29
C ALA A 54 -3.32 5.22 0.44
N GLU A 55 -3.79 6.29 -0.19
CA GLU A 55 -4.97 6.28 -1.04
C GLU A 55 -4.79 5.39 -2.30
N LEU A 56 -3.64 5.49 -2.97
CA LEU A 56 -3.30 4.61 -4.08
C LEU A 56 -3.38 3.13 -3.68
N TRP A 57 -2.83 2.77 -2.52
CA TRP A 57 -2.85 1.39 -2.04
C TRP A 57 -4.24 0.92 -1.63
N ARG A 58 -5.12 1.80 -1.13
CA ARG A 58 -6.54 1.47 -0.91
C ARG A 58 -7.27 1.17 -2.20
N GLN A 59 -7.12 2.00 -3.23
CA GLN A 59 -7.75 1.77 -4.55
C GLN A 59 -7.27 0.46 -5.18
N ARG A 60 -5.98 0.18 -5.05
CA ARG A 60 -5.37 -1.09 -5.47
C ARG A 60 -5.91 -2.29 -4.70
N ALA A 61 -6.15 -2.13 -3.39
CA ALA A 61 -6.76 -3.16 -2.56
C ALA A 61 -8.20 -3.46 -3.01
N GLU A 62 -9.00 -2.43 -3.26
CA GLU A 62 -10.37 -2.56 -3.74
C GLU A 62 -10.41 -3.27 -5.10
N SER A 63 -9.53 -2.89 -6.03
CA SER A 63 -9.41 -3.53 -7.33
C SER A 63 -9.19 -5.05 -7.24
N VAL A 64 -8.27 -5.50 -6.36
CA VAL A 64 -8.00 -6.93 -6.20
C VAL A 64 -9.06 -7.66 -5.36
N GLU A 65 -9.72 -6.97 -4.44
CA GLU A 65 -10.85 -7.50 -3.67
C GLU A 65 -12.07 -7.77 -4.56
N ASN A 66 -12.36 -6.85 -5.50
CA ASN A 66 -13.47 -6.97 -6.47
C ASN A 66 -13.35 -8.17 -7.41
N VAL A 67 -12.16 -8.76 -7.53
CA VAL A 67 -11.92 -10.00 -8.28
C VAL A 67 -11.74 -11.23 -7.40
N GLY A 68 -11.94 -11.09 -6.08
CA GLY A 68 -11.93 -12.19 -5.10
C GLY A 68 -10.60 -12.45 -4.41
N PHE A 69 -9.60 -11.56 -4.55
CA PHE A 69 -8.30 -11.70 -3.90
C PHE A 69 -8.26 -11.04 -2.51
N ALA A 70 -9.17 -11.44 -1.62
CA ALA A 70 -9.36 -10.81 -0.31
C ALA A 70 -8.13 -10.84 0.61
N ARG A 71 -7.31 -11.90 0.61
CA ARG A 71 -6.09 -11.97 1.44
C ARG A 71 -5.04 -11.00 0.95
N PHE A 72 -4.90 -10.89 -0.37
CA PHE A 72 -3.98 -9.91 -0.94
C PHE A 72 -4.49 -8.48 -0.72
N ALA A 73 -5.80 -8.25 -0.87
CA ALA A 73 -6.43 -6.97 -0.56
C ALA A 73 -6.16 -6.53 0.88
N ALA A 74 -6.23 -7.45 1.85
CA ALA A 74 -5.92 -7.15 3.25
C ALA A 74 -4.49 -6.61 3.42
N THR A 75 -3.49 -7.25 2.80
CA THR A 75 -2.10 -6.77 2.83
C THR A 75 -1.96 -5.38 2.22
N LEU A 76 -2.67 -5.08 1.13
CA LEU A 76 -2.65 -3.74 0.52
C LEU A 76 -3.34 -2.69 1.40
N LYS A 77 -4.39 -3.06 2.13
CA LYS A 77 -5.03 -2.18 3.12
C LYS A 77 -4.09 -1.90 4.30
N ASP A 78 -3.33 -2.89 4.75
CA ASP A 78 -2.35 -2.70 5.83
C ASP A 78 -1.16 -1.84 5.37
N LEU A 79 -0.73 -1.98 4.12
CA LEU A 79 0.23 -1.10 3.50
C LEU A 79 -0.27 0.36 3.48
N ALA A 80 -1.53 0.59 3.10
CA ALA A 80 -2.13 1.91 3.14
C ALA A 80 -2.14 2.52 4.55
N LYS A 81 -2.51 1.75 5.58
CA LYS A 81 -2.48 2.20 6.98
C LYS A 81 -1.07 2.56 7.45
N SER A 82 -0.06 1.81 7.01
CA SER A 82 1.33 2.12 7.34
C SER A 82 1.74 3.47 6.75
N TYR A 83 1.35 3.78 5.52
CA TYR A 83 1.57 5.09 4.93
C TYR A 83 0.79 6.22 5.63
N ASP A 84 -0.44 5.98 6.08
CA ASP A 84 -1.15 6.98 6.91
C ASP A 84 -0.39 7.29 8.20
N ARG A 85 0.14 6.26 8.87
CA ARG A 85 0.92 6.42 10.10
C ARG A 85 2.22 7.17 9.84
N ASP A 86 2.89 6.90 8.73
CA ASP A 86 4.08 7.67 8.33
C ASP A 86 3.74 9.14 8.07
N ALA A 87 2.62 9.43 7.40
CA ALA A 87 2.16 10.80 7.22
C ALA A 87 1.95 11.52 8.56
N ASP A 88 1.24 10.87 9.48
CA ASP A 88 0.95 11.42 10.80
C ASP A 88 2.22 11.65 11.62
N ARG A 89 3.17 10.70 11.53
CA ARG A 89 4.47 10.82 12.17
C ARG A 89 5.29 11.99 11.63
N ILE A 90 5.36 12.16 10.31
CA ILE A 90 6.07 13.28 9.67
C ILE A 90 5.48 14.62 10.10
N ILE A 91 4.15 14.74 10.10
CA ILE A 91 3.46 15.97 10.52
C ILE A 91 3.75 16.28 11.99
N ALA A 92 3.71 15.25 12.86
CA ALA A 92 3.97 15.41 14.29
C ALA A 92 5.44 15.77 14.58
N GLU A 93 6.39 15.10 13.94
CA GLU A 93 7.83 15.37 14.04
C GLU A 93 8.11 16.81 13.61
N HIS A 94 7.62 17.23 12.44
CA HIS A 94 7.84 18.59 11.96
C HIS A 94 7.21 19.67 12.85
N LYS A 95 6.00 19.42 13.40
CA LYS A 95 5.36 20.32 14.36
C LYS A 95 6.14 20.44 15.67
N SER A 96 6.79 19.35 16.11
CA SER A 96 7.63 19.37 17.31
C SER A 96 8.97 20.08 17.10
N GLU A 97 9.49 20.06 15.86
CA GLU A 97 10.72 20.77 15.46
C GLU A 97 10.48 22.27 15.20
N ASN A 98 9.25 22.65 14.82
CA ASN A 98 8.83 24.03 14.62
C ASN A 98 7.59 24.36 15.49
N PRO A 99 7.76 24.56 16.81
CA PRO A 99 6.64 24.84 17.71
C PRO A 99 6.02 26.24 17.54
N GLU A 100 6.61 27.13 16.75
CA GLU A 100 6.16 28.53 16.57
C GLU A 100 6.01 28.91 15.08
N GLU A 101 4.79 28.72 14.55
CA GLU A 101 4.10 29.62 13.62
C GLU A 101 2.61 29.69 14.02
#